data_AF-A0A7Y5TYF9-F1
#
_entry.id   AF-A0A7Y5TYF9-F1
#
_cell.length_a   1.000
_cell.length_b   1.000
_cell.length_c   1.000
_cell.angle_alpha   90.00
_cell.angle_beta   90.00
_cell.angle_gamma   90.00
#
_symmetry.space_group_name_H-M   'P 1'
#
loop_
_entity.id
_entity.type
_entity.pdbx_description
1 polymer ?
#
loop_
_entity_poly.entity_id
_entity_poly.type
_entity_poly.pdbx_seq_one_letter_code
_entity_poly.pdbx_strand_id
1 'polypeptide(L)'
;MDFRYHLLSIGVNREANGATVRAAERDAFGLSWTFAQLGYWRADRNRCLTGAQATPAAVDAHLSYCASIADLDLLLIYWSGHVFALDALVDQLAHADARTRVLIVDTCHADDRMRRLHGALDAMPDAQRPIALASCAPDGRTRENSVHGFFTSALLRQLRRPRRSRARSLDLLDAFNRAAGEAVSRVGTAPLRATNGAGRLRIPILTQTPLPFE
;
A
#
# COMPACT_ATOMS: atom_id res chain seq x y z
N MET A 1 2.33 -3.87 -25.40
CA MET A 1 3.34 -3.66 -24.34
C MET A 1 2.83 -4.33 -23.08
N ASP A 2 3.67 -5.15 -22.46
CA ASP A 2 3.35 -5.78 -21.17
C ASP A 2 3.41 -4.72 -20.06
N PHE A 3 2.41 -4.69 -19.19
CA PHE A 3 2.37 -3.78 -18.05
C PHE A 3 3.45 -4.15 -17.02
N ARG A 4 4.41 -3.26 -16.79
CA ARG A 4 5.56 -3.50 -15.89
C ARG A 4 5.25 -3.00 -14.49
N TYR A 5 5.26 -3.91 -13.52
CA TYR A 5 4.87 -3.59 -12.15
C TYR A 5 5.78 -4.24 -11.11
N HIS A 6 5.90 -3.60 -9.96
CA HIS A 6 6.35 -4.19 -8.71
C HIS A 6 5.42 -3.79 -7.56
N LEU A 7 5.03 -4.78 -6.76
CA LEU A 7 4.20 -4.66 -5.57
C LEU A 7 4.96 -5.24 -4.38
N LEU A 8 5.07 -4.47 -3.31
CA LEU A 8 5.62 -4.91 -2.03
C LEU A 8 4.57 -4.72 -0.93
N SER A 9 4.14 -5.81 -0.31
CA SER A 9 3.26 -5.77 0.87
C SER A 9 4.05 -6.12 2.12
N ILE A 10 4.10 -5.23 3.10
CA ILE A 10 4.86 -5.37 4.34
C ILE A 10 3.88 -5.40 5.52
N GLY A 11 4.02 -6.39 6.38
CA GLY A 11 3.21 -6.51 7.60
C GLY A 11 4.05 -6.90 8.80
N VAL A 12 4.06 -6.09 9.85
CA VAL A 12 4.85 -6.34 11.06
C VAL A 12 3.93 -6.35 12.28
N ASN A 13 3.68 -7.53 12.86
CA ASN A 13 2.88 -7.64 14.07
C ASN A 13 3.67 -7.35 15.35
N ARG A 14 4.97 -7.64 15.35
CA ARG A 14 5.84 -7.43 16.52
C ARG A 14 7.09 -6.70 16.09
N GLU A 15 7.29 -5.54 16.68
CA GLU A 15 8.48 -4.71 16.48
C GLU A 15 9.64 -5.18 17.35
N ALA A 16 10.86 -4.81 16.96
CA ALA A 16 12.08 -5.13 17.71
C ALA A 16 12.07 -4.52 19.14
N ASN A 17 11.36 -3.41 19.35
CA ASN A 17 11.19 -2.77 20.66
C ASN A 17 10.10 -3.43 21.53
N GLY A 18 9.47 -4.51 21.07
CA GLY A 18 8.42 -5.23 21.80
C GLY A 18 7.01 -4.69 21.60
N ALA A 19 6.81 -3.61 20.85
CA ALA A 19 5.48 -3.13 20.48
C ALA A 19 4.77 -4.16 19.58
N THR A 20 3.46 -4.30 19.74
CA THR A 20 2.68 -5.30 18.99
C THR A 20 1.37 -4.78 18.44
N VAL A 21 1.06 -5.16 17.21
CA VAL A 21 -0.27 -5.09 16.57
C VAL A 21 -0.74 -6.49 16.18
N ARG A 22 -2.04 -6.67 15.93
CA ARG A 22 -2.63 -8.01 15.79
C ARG A 22 -2.83 -8.47 14.35
N ALA A 23 -2.91 -7.53 13.41
CA ALA A 23 -3.46 -7.81 12.08
C ALA A 23 -2.51 -7.52 10.91
N ALA A 24 -1.38 -6.85 11.15
CA ALA A 24 -0.54 -6.30 10.09
C ALA A 24 -0.02 -7.35 9.09
N GLU A 25 0.45 -8.50 9.57
CA GLU A 25 0.93 -9.57 8.69
C GLU A 25 -0.19 -10.12 7.79
N ARG A 26 -1.37 -10.30 8.37
CA ARG A 26 -2.56 -10.77 7.66
C ARG A 26 -3.11 -9.72 6.69
N ASP A 27 -3.00 -8.45 7.04
CA ASP A 27 -3.36 -7.32 6.19
C ASP A 27 -2.46 -7.28 4.93
N ALA A 28 -1.15 -7.40 5.12
CA ALA A 28 -0.18 -7.47 4.02
C ALA A 28 -0.43 -8.67 3.09
N PHE A 29 -0.62 -9.86 3.67
CA PHE A 29 -0.97 -11.05 2.89
C PHE A 29 -2.29 -10.88 2.14
N GLY A 30 -3.32 -10.35 2.82
CA GLY A 30 -4.64 -10.12 2.22
C GLY A 30 -4.58 -9.18 1.02
N LEU A 31 -3.75 -8.13 1.09
CA LEU A 31 -3.56 -7.22 -0.03
C LEU A 31 -2.79 -7.90 -1.18
N SER A 32 -1.64 -8.51 -0.90
CA SER A 32 -0.84 -9.22 -1.90
C SER A 32 -1.66 -10.28 -2.64
N TRP A 33 -2.42 -11.08 -1.92
CA TRP A 33 -3.33 -12.09 -2.50
C TRP A 33 -4.43 -11.47 -3.36
N THR A 34 -5.01 -10.35 -2.93
CA THR A 34 -6.05 -9.67 -3.71
C THR A 34 -5.50 -9.13 -5.02
N PHE A 35 -4.26 -8.60 -5.03
CA PHE A 35 -3.58 -8.21 -6.26
C PHE A 35 -3.25 -9.42 -7.14
N ALA A 36 -2.85 -10.56 -6.57
CA ALA A 36 -2.66 -11.79 -7.32
C ALA A 36 -3.94 -12.22 -8.07
N GLN A 37 -5.11 -12.12 -7.42
CA GLN A 37 -6.42 -12.37 -8.05
C GLN A 37 -6.75 -11.40 -9.20
N LEU A 38 -6.16 -10.19 -9.19
CA LEU A 38 -6.23 -9.20 -10.27
C LEU A 38 -5.17 -9.42 -11.37
N GLY A 39 -4.46 -10.54 -11.32
CA GLY A 39 -3.43 -10.95 -12.29
C GLY A 39 -2.01 -10.51 -11.96
N TYR A 40 -1.80 -9.88 -10.79
CA TYR A 40 -0.48 -9.48 -10.31
C TYR A 40 0.20 -10.60 -9.49
N TRP A 41 0.24 -11.82 -10.03
CA TRP A 41 0.60 -13.03 -9.25
C TRP A 41 2.08 -13.40 -9.31
N ARG A 42 2.87 -12.78 -10.19
CA ARG A 42 4.27 -13.15 -10.41
C ARG A 42 5.09 -12.90 -9.14
N ALA A 43 5.70 -13.95 -8.58
CA ALA A 43 6.36 -13.90 -7.28
C ALA A 43 7.58 -12.96 -7.23
N ASP A 44 8.26 -12.75 -8.36
CA ASP A 44 9.34 -11.77 -8.51
C ASP A 44 8.84 -10.32 -8.48
N ARG A 45 7.53 -10.09 -8.73
CA ARG A 45 6.91 -8.77 -8.88
C ARG A 45 5.84 -8.44 -7.85
N ASN A 46 5.27 -9.42 -7.17
CA ASN A 46 4.34 -9.23 -6.05
C ASN A 46 4.89 -9.98 -4.84
N ARG A 47 5.59 -9.24 -3.99
CA ARG A 47 6.29 -9.79 -2.83
C ARG A 47 5.55 -9.40 -1.54
N CYS A 48 5.44 -10.36 -0.63
CA CYS A 48 4.89 -10.15 0.70
C CYS A 48 5.98 -10.44 1.74
N LEU A 49 6.30 -9.46 2.58
CA LEU A 49 7.25 -9.61 3.68
C LEU A 49 6.50 -9.48 5.01
N THR A 50 6.53 -10.53 5.82
CA THR A 50 5.79 -10.57 7.10
C THR A 50 6.68 -11.02 8.26
N GLY A 51 6.41 -10.49 9.45
CA GLY A 51 7.08 -10.91 10.68
C GLY A 51 8.61 -10.86 10.56
N ALA A 52 9.29 -11.98 10.82
CA ALA A 52 10.75 -12.08 10.75
C ALA A 52 11.36 -11.83 9.36
N GLN A 53 10.56 -11.88 8.28
CA GLN A 53 11.03 -11.59 6.91
C GLN A 53 11.04 -10.10 6.60
N ALA A 54 10.23 -9.31 7.32
CA ALA A 54 10.11 -7.86 7.13
C ALA A 54 11.23 -7.09 7.83
N THR A 55 12.48 -7.54 7.68
CA THR A 55 13.64 -6.84 8.25
C THR A 55 13.93 -5.56 7.46
N PRO A 56 14.51 -4.52 8.09
CA PRO A 56 14.94 -3.33 7.38
C PRO A 56 15.81 -3.66 6.15
N ALA A 57 16.79 -4.55 6.31
CA ALA A 57 17.65 -4.99 5.21
C ALA A 57 16.90 -5.66 4.06
N ALA A 58 15.85 -6.45 4.34
CA ALA A 58 15.05 -7.10 3.30
C ALA A 58 14.16 -6.09 2.55
N VAL A 59 13.61 -5.11 3.27
CA VAL A 59 12.84 -4.00 2.70
C VAL A 59 13.74 -3.14 1.82
N ASP A 60 14.89 -2.69 2.34
CA ASP A 60 15.88 -1.89 1.62
C ASP A 60 16.40 -2.60 0.36
N ALA A 61 16.69 -3.90 0.45
CA ALA A 61 17.12 -4.69 -0.69
C ALA A 61 16.05 -4.77 -1.78
N HIS A 62 14.77 -4.91 -1.40
CA HIS A 62 13.68 -4.95 -2.38
C HIS A 62 13.50 -3.60 -3.07
N LEU A 63 13.61 -2.50 -2.33
CA LEU A 63 13.42 -1.17 -2.85
C LEU A 63 14.60 -0.74 -3.74
N SER A 64 15.82 -1.07 -3.33
CA SER A 64 17.02 -0.91 -4.17
C SER A 64 16.89 -1.68 -5.49
N TYR A 65 16.35 -2.91 -5.42
CA TYR A 65 16.04 -3.68 -6.62
C TYR A 65 14.98 -2.97 -7.48
N CYS A 66 13.86 -2.53 -6.91
CA CYS A 66 12.83 -1.82 -7.67
C CYS A 66 13.35 -0.53 -8.32
N ALA A 67 14.20 0.23 -7.61
CA ALA A 67 14.81 1.46 -8.12
C ALA A 67 15.77 1.21 -9.29
N SER A 68 16.34 0.00 -9.40
CA SER A 68 17.19 -0.39 -10.54
C SER A 68 16.39 -0.77 -11.80
N ILE A 69 15.06 -0.90 -11.70
CA ILE A 69 14.20 -1.25 -12.82
C ILE A 69 13.73 0.03 -13.49
N ALA A 70 14.28 0.31 -14.67
CA ALA A 70 13.85 1.45 -15.49
C ALA A 70 12.45 1.24 -16.09
N ASP A 71 11.72 2.32 -16.31
CA ASP A 71 10.40 2.37 -16.98
C ASP A 71 9.33 1.45 -16.36
N LEU A 72 9.17 1.46 -15.04
CA LEU A 72 8.02 0.78 -14.40
C LEU A 72 6.72 1.54 -14.69
N ASP A 73 5.64 0.83 -15.03
CA ASP A 73 4.31 1.45 -15.12
C ASP A 73 3.72 1.68 -13.71
N LEU A 74 4.01 0.77 -12.76
CA LEU A 74 3.54 0.83 -11.38
C LEU A 74 4.58 0.29 -10.38
N LEU A 75 4.90 1.12 -9.38
CA LEU A 75 5.50 0.69 -8.12
C LEU A 75 4.50 0.97 -6.99
N LEU A 76 4.06 -0.08 -6.31
CA LEU A 76 3.13 0.03 -5.17
C LEU A 76 3.75 -0.60 -3.93
N ILE A 77 3.79 0.16 -2.86
CA ILE A 77 4.19 -0.31 -1.54
C ILE A 77 2.99 -0.22 -0.62
N TYR A 78 2.72 -1.32 0.08
CA TYR A 78 1.77 -1.37 1.18
C TYR A 78 2.51 -1.65 2.49
N TRP A 79 2.25 -0.83 3.50
CA TRP A 79 2.79 -0.98 4.84
C TRP A 79 1.66 -1.17 5.84
N SER A 80 1.79 -2.19 6.70
CA SER A 80 0.92 -2.38 7.86
C SER A 80 1.76 -2.63 9.11
N GLY A 81 1.47 -1.89 10.19
CA GLY A 81 2.17 -2.01 11.46
C GLY A 81 2.53 -0.67 12.09
N HIS A 82 3.51 -0.68 12.99
CA HIS A 82 4.06 0.56 13.53
C HIS A 82 4.95 1.25 12.48
N VAL A 83 4.92 2.58 12.44
CA VAL A 83 5.57 3.38 11.39
C VAL A 83 7.06 3.55 11.70
N PHE A 84 7.93 2.54 11.64
CA PHE A 84 9.36 2.76 12.00
C PHE A 84 10.28 3.14 10.83
N ALA A 85 9.84 3.07 9.57
CA ALA A 85 10.72 3.27 8.40
C ALA A 85 10.09 3.98 7.18
N LEU A 86 9.02 4.77 7.37
CA LEU A 86 8.33 5.40 6.22
C LEU A 86 9.15 6.48 5.52
N ASP A 87 10.04 7.20 6.21
CA ASP A 87 10.82 8.29 5.61
C ASP A 87 11.72 7.74 4.46
N ALA A 88 12.45 6.65 4.72
CA ALA A 88 13.27 5.99 3.70
C ALA A 88 12.43 5.42 2.53
N LEU A 89 11.22 4.91 2.82
CA LEU A 89 10.29 4.42 1.80
C LEU A 89 9.82 5.55 0.87
N VAL A 90 9.52 6.72 1.43
CA VAL A 90 9.06 7.90 0.69
C VAL A 90 10.18 8.42 -0.20
N ASP A 91 11.39 8.54 0.33
CA ASP A 91 12.56 8.98 -0.43
C ASP A 91 12.86 8.03 -1.59
N GLN A 92 12.83 6.72 -1.36
CA GLN A 92 13.07 5.75 -2.42
C GLN A 92 11.96 5.74 -3.48
N LEU A 93 10.70 5.91 -3.07
CA LEU A 93 9.61 6.10 -4.03
C LEU A 93 9.80 7.37 -4.85
N ALA A 94 10.22 8.48 -4.24
CA ALA A 94 10.40 9.75 -4.94
C ALA A 94 11.44 9.66 -6.07
N HIS A 95 12.43 8.79 -5.94
CA HIS A 95 13.51 8.59 -6.91
C HIS A 95 13.35 7.35 -7.82
N ALA A 96 12.32 6.53 -7.60
CA ALA A 96 12.07 5.37 -8.44
C ALA A 96 11.64 5.79 -9.85
N ASP A 97 12.23 5.16 -10.87
CA ASP A 97 11.85 5.34 -12.28
C ASP A 97 10.55 4.58 -12.59
N ALA A 98 9.45 5.11 -12.08
CA ALA A 98 8.11 4.57 -12.23
C ALA A 98 7.10 5.67 -12.59
N ARG A 99 6.32 5.41 -13.64
CA ARG A 99 5.22 6.30 -14.08
C ARG A 99 4.21 6.54 -12.97
N THR A 100 3.92 5.50 -12.20
CA THR A 100 2.98 5.54 -11.08
C THR A 100 3.64 4.98 -9.83
N ARG A 101 3.68 5.78 -8.77
CA ARG A 101 4.24 5.41 -7.48
C ARG A 101 3.15 5.55 -6.42
N VAL A 102 2.90 4.48 -5.69
CA VAL A 102 1.81 4.42 -4.71
C VAL A 102 2.36 3.91 -3.38
N LEU A 103 2.08 4.65 -2.32
CA LEU A 103 2.32 4.24 -0.95
C LEU A 103 0.98 4.11 -0.23
N ILE A 104 0.65 2.92 0.25
CA ILE A 104 -0.52 2.69 1.10
C ILE A 104 -0.03 2.36 2.51
N VAL A 105 -0.50 3.09 3.51
CA VAL A 105 -0.07 2.91 4.91
C VAL A 105 -1.27 2.61 5.78
N ASP A 106 -1.33 1.41 6.36
CA ASP A 106 -2.29 1.10 7.43
C ASP A 106 -1.59 1.08 8.78
N THR A 107 -1.82 2.12 9.59
CA THR A 107 -1.23 2.22 10.92
C THR A 107 -2.23 2.75 11.94
N CYS A 108 -2.06 2.32 13.19
CA CYS A 108 -2.95 2.63 14.31
C CYS A 108 -2.63 3.98 15.00
N HIS A 109 -1.54 4.66 14.60
CA HIS A 109 -1.07 5.87 15.27
C HIS A 109 -0.91 7.05 14.31
N ALA A 110 -1.67 8.12 14.57
CA ALA A 110 -1.24 9.48 14.27
C ALA A 110 -0.22 9.93 15.30
N ASP A 111 1.05 9.83 14.92
CA ASP A 111 2.15 10.32 15.72
C ASP A 111 3.03 11.28 14.89
N ASP A 112 4.15 11.71 15.47
CA ASP A 112 5.12 12.59 14.80
C ASP A 112 5.62 12.03 13.47
N ARG A 113 5.43 10.73 13.19
CA ARG A 113 5.91 10.07 11.97
C ARG A 113 4.91 10.23 10.84
N MET A 114 3.61 10.17 11.14
CA MET A 114 2.58 10.55 10.17
C MET A 114 2.65 12.05 9.82
N ARG A 115 2.99 12.91 10.80
CA ARG A 115 3.30 14.33 10.54
C ARG A 115 4.54 14.52 9.67
N ARG A 116 5.63 13.77 9.94
CA ARG A 116 6.84 13.79 9.09
C ARG A 116 6.56 13.30 7.67
N LEU A 117 5.86 12.18 7.52
CA LEU A 117 5.41 11.67 6.22
C LEU A 117 4.65 12.75 5.45
N HIS A 118 3.68 13.39 6.08
CA HIS A 118 2.90 14.44 5.43
C HIS A 118 3.77 15.62 4.98
N GLY A 119 4.62 16.13 5.88
CA GLY A 119 5.54 17.23 5.56
C GLY A 119 6.54 16.88 4.46
N ALA A 120 7.08 15.66 4.45
CA ALA A 120 7.98 15.18 3.41
C ALA A 120 7.27 15.13 2.05
N LEU A 121 6.04 14.61 2.00
CA LEU A 121 5.25 14.57 0.78
C LEU A 121 4.91 15.98 0.27
N ASP A 122 4.51 16.89 1.15
CA ASP A 122 4.13 18.26 0.76
C ASP A 122 5.33 19.06 0.25
N ALA A 123 6.52 18.84 0.81
CA ALA A 123 7.76 19.45 0.36
C ALA A 123 8.25 18.93 -1.01
N MET A 124 7.76 17.78 -1.48
CA MET A 124 8.16 17.21 -2.76
C MET A 124 7.48 17.91 -3.95
N PRO A 125 8.20 18.14 -5.07
CA PRO A 125 7.59 18.53 -6.33
C PRO A 125 6.57 17.50 -6.81
N ASP A 126 5.46 17.93 -7.44
CA ASP A 126 4.40 17.03 -7.92
C ASP A 126 4.93 15.90 -8.84
N ALA A 127 5.93 16.20 -9.66
CA ALA A 127 6.57 15.21 -10.55
C ALA A 127 7.30 14.09 -9.79
N GLN A 128 7.72 14.33 -8.55
CA GLN A 128 8.44 13.37 -7.70
C GLN A 128 7.54 12.77 -6.62
N ARG A 129 6.45 13.45 -6.26
CA ARG A 129 5.57 13.04 -5.17
C ARG A 129 4.83 11.72 -5.51
N PRO A 130 4.97 10.66 -4.68
CA PRO A 130 4.14 9.47 -4.82
C PRO A 130 2.70 9.74 -4.39
N ILE A 131 1.76 8.93 -4.87
CA ILE A 131 0.39 8.92 -4.35
C ILE A 131 0.41 8.19 -3.01
N ALA A 132 0.27 8.93 -1.90
CA ALA A 132 0.29 8.38 -0.56
C ALA A 132 -1.11 8.35 0.07
N LEU A 133 -1.45 7.18 0.61
CA LEU A 133 -2.80 6.78 0.98
C LEU A 133 -2.73 6.13 2.37
N ALA A 134 -3.03 6.86 3.44
CA ALA A 134 -2.89 6.33 4.80
C ALA A 134 -4.21 6.21 5.56
N SER A 135 -4.31 5.20 6.43
CA SER A 135 -5.53 4.92 7.21
C SER A 135 -5.85 5.94 8.30
N CYS A 136 -4.87 6.75 8.71
CA CYS A 136 -5.05 7.87 9.65
C CYS A 136 -4.50 9.18 9.09
N ALA A 137 -5.14 10.30 9.45
CA ALA A 137 -4.61 11.65 9.28
C ALA A 137 -3.45 11.89 10.27
N PRO A 138 -2.58 12.90 10.04
CA PRO A 138 -1.46 13.23 10.93
C PRO A 138 -1.83 13.47 12.40
N ASP A 139 -3.10 13.78 12.67
CA ASP A 139 -3.64 14.08 14.00
C ASP A 139 -4.75 13.09 14.47
N GLY A 140 -5.01 11.98 13.77
CA GLY A 140 -6.10 11.03 14.07
C GLY A 140 -5.68 9.66 14.63
N ARG A 141 -6.25 9.20 15.75
CA ARG A 141 -6.01 7.83 16.26
C ARG A 141 -6.94 6.80 15.62
N THR A 142 -6.39 5.71 15.11
CA THR A 142 -7.13 4.55 14.56
C THR A 142 -7.14 3.39 15.59
N ARG A 143 -8.32 2.79 15.86
CA ARG A 143 -8.45 1.58 16.70
C ARG A 143 -8.43 0.33 15.81
N GLU A 144 -7.89 -0.79 16.29
CA GLU A 144 -7.93 -2.10 15.59
C GLU A 144 -9.06 -3.01 16.13
N ASN A 145 -9.61 -3.87 15.28
CA ASN A 145 -10.40 -5.04 15.66
C ASN A 145 -9.70 -6.35 15.27
N SER A 146 -10.13 -7.47 15.86
CA SER A 146 -9.38 -8.73 16.00
C SER A 146 -9.04 -9.48 14.69
N VAL A 147 -9.60 -9.09 13.54
CA VAL A 147 -9.54 -9.91 12.30
C VAL A 147 -8.86 -9.22 11.11
N HIS A 148 -8.63 -7.92 11.10
CA HIS A 148 -7.89 -7.16 10.08
C HIS A 148 -7.88 -5.71 10.56
N GLY A 149 -6.96 -4.86 10.12
CA GLY A 149 -7.13 -3.41 10.30
C GLY A 149 -8.48 -2.99 9.70
N PHE A 150 -9.24 -2.10 10.37
CA PHE A 150 -10.56 -1.66 9.87
C PHE A 150 -10.46 -1.09 8.45
N PHE A 151 -9.38 -0.33 8.20
CA PHE A 151 -9.09 0.25 6.90
C PHE A 151 -8.77 -0.84 5.87
N THR A 152 -7.81 -1.74 6.16
CA THR A 152 -7.46 -2.80 5.21
C THR A 152 -8.64 -3.71 4.89
N SER A 153 -9.44 -4.10 5.87
CA SER A 153 -10.70 -4.81 5.64
C SER A 153 -11.60 -4.10 4.63
N ALA A 154 -11.77 -2.79 4.77
CA ALA A 154 -12.59 -2.00 3.86
C ALA A 154 -11.95 -1.95 2.46
N LEU A 155 -10.64 -1.75 2.38
CA LEU A 155 -9.90 -1.73 1.13
C LEU A 155 -10.02 -3.05 0.39
N LEU A 156 -9.78 -4.18 1.05
CA LEU A 156 -9.93 -5.52 0.46
C LEU A 156 -11.35 -5.74 -0.07
N ARG A 157 -12.39 -5.30 0.64
CA ARG A 157 -13.77 -5.35 0.12
C ARG A 157 -13.92 -4.54 -1.15
N GLN A 158 -13.42 -3.30 -1.19
CA GLN A 158 -13.51 -2.46 -2.40
C GLN A 158 -12.76 -3.08 -3.59
N LEU A 159 -11.56 -3.62 -3.34
CA LEU A 159 -10.75 -4.30 -4.36
C LEU A 159 -11.37 -5.60 -4.85
N ARG A 160 -12.21 -6.27 -4.04
CA ARG A 160 -12.88 -7.53 -4.39
C ARG A 160 -14.31 -7.35 -4.90
N ARG A 161 -14.83 -6.11 -4.95
CA ARG A 161 -16.20 -5.86 -5.42
C ARG A 161 -16.44 -6.51 -6.79
N PRO A 162 -17.60 -7.16 -7.00
CA PRO A 162 -17.96 -7.70 -8.31
C PRO A 162 -17.85 -6.63 -9.38
N ARG A 163 -17.17 -6.97 -10.47
CA ARG A 163 -16.97 -6.09 -11.61
C ARG A 163 -17.87 -6.55 -12.76
N ARG A 164 -18.24 -5.61 -13.63
CA ARG A 164 -18.87 -5.97 -14.92
C ARG A 164 -17.95 -6.93 -15.66
N SER A 165 -18.51 -7.92 -16.36
CA SER A 165 -17.75 -9.00 -17.04
C SER A 165 -16.69 -8.53 -18.05
N ARG A 166 -16.67 -7.24 -18.41
CA ARG A 166 -15.73 -6.62 -19.34
C ARG A 166 -14.82 -5.56 -18.70
N ALA A 167 -14.81 -5.42 -17.37
CA ALA A 167 -13.91 -4.48 -16.71
C ALA A 167 -12.45 -4.87 -16.98
N ARG A 168 -11.69 -3.95 -17.58
CA ARG A 168 -10.26 -4.13 -17.89
C ARG A 168 -9.33 -3.39 -16.93
N SER A 169 -9.89 -2.59 -16.04
CA SER A 169 -9.14 -1.77 -15.09
C SER A 169 -9.91 -1.59 -13.79
N LEU A 170 -9.15 -1.23 -12.76
CA LEU A 170 -9.63 -0.85 -11.43
C LEU A 170 -9.14 0.58 -11.15
N ASP A 171 -10.00 1.41 -10.57
CA ASP A 171 -9.59 2.71 -10.02
C ASP A 171 -9.20 2.52 -8.55
N LEU A 172 -7.89 2.45 -8.28
CA LEU A 172 -7.35 2.20 -6.94
C LEU A 172 -7.62 3.39 -6.01
N LEU A 173 -7.65 4.61 -6.54
CA LEU A 173 -7.96 5.80 -5.75
C LEU A 173 -9.43 5.84 -5.36
N ASP A 174 -10.35 5.45 -6.26
CA ASP A 174 -11.77 5.27 -5.90
C ASP A 174 -11.95 4.17 -4.85
N ALA A 175 -11.28 3.02 -5.01
CA ALA A 175 -11.31 1.94 -4.02
C ALA A 175 -10.80 2.40 -2.65
N PHE A 176 -9.70 3.15 -2.62
CA PHE A 176 -9.19 3.76 -1.40
C PHE A 176 -10.19 4.74 -0.78
N ASN A 177 -10.72 5.68 -1.57
CA ASN A 177 -11.66 6.69 -1.06
C ASN A 177 -12.92 6.07 -0.46
N ARG A 178 -13.44 5.00 -1.07
CA ARG A 178 -14.56 4.24 -0.51
C ARG A 178 -14.19 3.50 0.76
N ALA A 179 -13.00 2.88 0.81
CA ALA A 179 -12.50 2.20 1.99
C ALA A 179 -12.29 3.17 3.16
N ALA A 180 -11.73 4.35 2.86
CA ALA A 180 -11.61 5.46 3.78
C ALA A 180 -12.97 5.92 4.30
N GLY A 181 -13.97 6.16 3.45
CA GLY A 181 -15.31 6.53 3.90
C GLY A 181 -15.93 5.47 4.82
N GLU A 182 -15.77 4.19 4.48
CA GLU A 182 -16.21 3.07 5.33
C GLU A 182 -15.45 3.01 6.67
N ALA A 183 -14.15 3.32 6.69
CA ALA A 183 -13.35 3.34 7.91
C ALA A 183 -13.69 4.55 8.78
N VAL A 184 -13.76 5.76 8.21
CA VAL A 184 -14.09 7.03 8.89
C VAL A 184 -15.42 6.92 9.63
N SER A 185 -16.44 6.33 9.01
CA SER A 185 -17.74 6.11 9.68
C SER A 185 -17.66 5.22 10.94
N ARG A 186 -16.56 4.47 11.13
CA ARG A 186 -16.32 3.58 12.27
C ARG A 186 -15.30 4.12 13.27
N VAL A 187 -14.30 4.87 12.82
CA VAL A 187 -13.20 5.38 13.68
C VAL A 187 -13.19 6.91 13.88
N GLY A 188 -13.97 7.68 13.13
CA GLY A 188 -14.16 9.12 13.32
C GLY A 188 -13.03 10.02 12.80
N THR A 189 -11.95 9.46 12.25
CA THR A 189 -10.79 10.22 11.77
C THR A 189 -10.64 10.12 10.26
N ALA A 190 -10.43 11.25 9.58
CA ALA A 190 -10.13 11.28 8.14
C ALA A 190 -8.80 10.56 7.84
N PRO A 191 -8.68 9.85 6.70
CA PRO A 191 -7.40 9.32 6.22
C PRO A 191 -6.46 10.45 5.77
N LEU A 192 -5.15 10.20 5.76
CA LEU A 192 -4.24 11.03 4.98
C LEU A 192 -4.35 10.66 3.50
N ARG A 193 -4.44 11.69 2.67
CA ARG A 193 -4.41 11.57 1.21
C ARG A 193 -3.48 12.63 0.65
N ALA A 194 -2.35 12.20 0.10
CA ALA A 194 -1.48 13.04 -0.71
C ALA A 194 -1.49 12.50 -2.15
N THR A 195 -1.73 13.37 -3.12
CA THR A 195 -1.65 13.02 -4.54
C THR A 195 -0.72 14.00 -5.25
N ASN A 196 -0.22 13.59 -6.40
CA ASN A 196 0.51 14.44 -7.35
C ASN A 196 -0.43 15.16 -8.34
N GLY A 197 -1.67 15.46 -7.91
CA GLY A 197 -2.71 16.01 -8.79
C GLY A 197 -3.47 14.98 -9.64
N ALA A 198 -3.16 13.68 -9.53
CA ALA A 198 -3.90 12.62 -10.22
C ALA A 198 -5.38 12.56 -9.75
N GLY A 199 -6.31 12.82 -10.68
CA GLY A 199 -7.75 12.74 -10.43
C GLY A 199 -8.30 11.31 -10.39
N ARG A 200 -7.58 10.34 -10.97
CA ARG A 200 -7.90 8.89 -10.98
C ARG A 200 -6.63 8.07 -11.01
N LEU A 201 -6.66 6.90 -10.38
CA LEU A 201 -5.53 5.95 -10.38
C LEU A 201 -5.98 4.63 -10.98
N ARG A 202 -6.04 4.59 -12.32
CA ARG A 202 -6.49 3.40 -13.05
C ARG A 202 -5.34 2.45 -13.28
N ILE A 203 -5.44 1.25 -12.71
CA ILE A 203 -4.52 0.15 -12.95
C ILE A 203 -5.22 -0.95 -13.77
N PRO A 204 -4.51 -1.61 -14.70
CA PRO A 204 -5.11 -2.69 -15.49
C PRO A 204 -5.42 -3.91 -14.63
N ILE A 205 -6.46 -4.66 -15.01
CA ILE A 205 -6.64 -6.02 -14.52
C ILE A 205 -5.88 -6.92 -15.49
N LEU A 206 -4.83 -7.57 -15.00
CA LEU A 206 -3.99 -8.41 -15.83
C LEU A 206 -4.70 -9.74 -16.06
N THR A 207 -4.60 -10.27 -17.28
CA THR A 207 -5.17 -11.57 -17.63
C THR A 207 -4.67 -12.62 -16.64
N GLN A 208 -5.62 -13.32 -16.01
CA GLN A 208 -5.32 -14.44 -15.13
C GLN A 208 -4.63 -15.52 -15.96
N THR A 209 -3.32 -15.64 -15.83
CA THR A 209 -2.69 -16.94 -16.04
C THR A 209 -3.30 -17.85 -14.98
N PRO A 210 -3.75 -19.07 -15.31
CA PRO A 210 -4.30 -20.00 -14.33
C PRO A 210 -3.37 -20.06 -13.13
N LEU A 211 -3.91 -19.87 -11.92
CA LEU A 211 -3.13 -20.09 -10.71
C LEU A 211 -2.67 -21.56 -10.74
N PRO A 212 -1.40 -21.86 -10.46
CA PRO A 212 -0.84 -23.22 -10.61
C PRO A 212 -1.45 -24.26 -9.67
N PHE A 213 -2.43 -23.89 -8.85
CA PHE A 213 -3.11 -24.75 -7.90
C PHE A 213 -4.61 -24.42 -7.94
N GLU A 214 -5.37 -25.20 -8.71
CA GLU A 214 -6.80 -25.42 -8.47
C GLU A 214 -6.97 -26.41 -7.30
#